data_AF-A0A2V9VQ21-F1
#
_entry.id   AF-A0A2V9VQ21-F1
#
_cell.length_a   1.000
_cell.length_b   1.000
_cell.length_c   1.000
_cell.angle_alpha   90.00
_cell.angle_beta   90.00
_cell.angle_gamma   90.00
#
_symmetry.space_group_name_H-M   'P 1'
#
loop_
_entity.id
_entity.type
_entity.pdbx_description
1 polymer ?
#
loop_
_entity_poly.entity_id
_entity_poly.type
_entity_poly.pdbx_seq_one_letter_code
_entity_poly.pdbx_strand_id
1 'polypeptide(L)'
;GSLSGIAGNRELAGGVRWLAGRIDSFGIRMAALDSNLRGHVWPAATVFLGLWVCGHGGRLAGARVMDAHFDEARFPLAAVDFLERSGTREPVFCPDRWGGYLIYRLYPQTRVAVDDRHDFYGTEFLKRYLKIVHGEPGWESEFEGMRVGWVMVPAQSTLTSLLEETHRWDVAYRDDTAVVFRPGRGSPP
;
A
#
# COMPACT_ATOMS: atom_id res chain seq x y z
N GLY A 1 -7.39 -62.99 -14.91
CA GLY A 1 -7.65 -61.56 -14.64
C GLY A 1 -8.51 -61.01 -15.75
N SER A 2 -9.65 -60.37 -15.44
CA SER A 2 -10.37 -59.40 -16.31
C SER A 2 -11.75 -59.01 -15.71
N LEU A 3 -11.90 -58.87 -14.40
CA LEU A 3 -13.18 -58.43 -13.80
C LEU A 3 -13.05 -57.23 -12.84
N SER A 4 -11.85 -56.86 -12.39
CA SER A 4 -11.65 -55.69 -11.51
C SER A 4 -11.62 -54.35 -12.26
N GLY A 5 -11.21 -54.32 -13.54
CA GLY A 5 -11.10 -53.08 -14.32
C GLY A 5 -12.43 -52.49 -14.81
N ILE A 6 -13.47 -53.31 -14.94
CA ILE A 6 -14.78 -52.89 -15.49
C ILE A 6 -15.66 -52.24 -14.40
N ALA A 7 -15.50 -52.65 -13.13
CA ALA A 7 -16.24 -52.10 -12.01
C ALA A 7 -15.79 -50.67 -11.64
N GLY A 8 -14.48 -50.42 -11.57
CA GLY A 8 -13.94 -49.10 -11.22
C GLY A 8 -14.28 -48.00 -12.23
N ASN A 9 -14.36 -48.34 -13.51
CA ASN A 9 -14.68 -47.36 -14.56
C ASN A 9 -16.18 -46.97 -14.56
N ARG A 10 -17.07 -47.87 -14.11
CA ARG A 10 -18.50 -47.58 -13.95
C ARG A 10 -18.78 -46.69 -12.73
N GLU A 11 -18.04 -46.86 -11.64
CA GLU A 11 -18.18 -46.01 -10.44
C GLU A 11 -17.65 -44.59 -10.67
N LEU A 12 -16.48 -44.45 -11.32
CA LEU A 12 -15.95 -43.13 -11.70
C LEU A 12 -16.91 -42.40 -12.67
N ALA A 13 -17.45 -43.11 -13.65
CA ALA A 13 -18.47 -42.55 -14.56
C ALA A 13 -19.81 -42.26 -13.85
N GLY A 14 -20.11 -42.94 -12.74
CA GLY A 14 -21.28 -42.69 -11.89
C GLY A 14 -21.10 -41.43 -11.04
N GLY A 15 -19.96 -41.29 -10.39
CA GLY A 15 -19.60 -40.12 -9.58
C GLY A 15 -19.51 -38.84 -10.41
N VAL A 16 -18.93 -38.90 -11.61
CA VAL A 16 -18.87 -37.77 -12.54
C VAL A 16 -20.26 -37.39 -13.04
N ARG A 17 -21.13 -38.36 -13.37
CA ARG A 17 -22.52 -38.07 -13.77
C ARG A 17 -23.35 -37.51 -12.62
N TRP A 18 -23.14 -37.99 -11.39
CA TRP A 18 -23.80 -37.45 -10.20
C TRP A 18 -23.36 -36.01 -9.90
N LEU A 19 -22.05 -35.73 -10.00
CA LEU A 19 -21.50 -34.39 -9.81
C LEU A 19 -21.98 -33.43 -10.91
N ALA A 20 -21.97 -33.88 -12.16
CA ALA A 20 -22.48 -33.11 -13.30
C ALA A 20 -23.98 -32.81 -13.16
N GLY A 21 -24.80 -33.78 -12.75
CA GLY A 21 -26.23 -33.55 -12.46
C GLY A 21 -26.46 -32.62 -11.27
N ARG A 22 -25.55 -32.61 -10.28
CA ARG A 22 -25.60 -31.67 -9.15
C ARG A 22 -25.24 -30.24 -9.58
N ILE A 23 -24.22 -30.08 -10.42
CA ILE A 23 -23.82 -28.79 -11.00
C ILE A 23 -24.93 -28.24 -11.90
N ASP A 24 -25.48 -29.08 -12.78
CA ASP A 24 -26.54 -28.70 -13.70
C ASP A 24 -27.82 -28.32 -12.96
N SER A 25 -28.23 -29.14 -11.98
CA SER A 25 -29.40 -28.81 -11.15
C SER A 25 -29.16 -27.59 -10.25
N PHE A 26 -27.93 -27.31 -9.82
CA PHE A 26 -27.59 -26.09 -9.10
C PHE A 26 -27.64 -24.87 -10.02
N GLY A 27 -27.12 -24.98 -11.25
CA GLY A 27 -27.18 -23.94 -12.27
C GLY A 27 -28.62 -23.61 -12.69
N ILE A 28 -29.47 -24.62 -12.87
CA ILE A 28 -30.90 -24.43 -13.20
C ILE A 28 -31.65 -23.77 -12.03
N ARG A 29 -31.38 -24.18 -10.78
CA ARG A 29 -31.97 -23.53 -9.59
C ARG A 29 -31.51 -22.08 -9.43
N MET A 30 -30.23 -21.80 -9.68
CA MET A 30 -29.69 -20.44 -9.68
C MET A 30 -30.31 -19.59 -10.78
N ALA A 31 -30.42 -20.08 -12.01
CA ALA A 31 -31.03 -19.37 -13.14
C ALA A 31 -32.55 -19.14 -12.96
N ALA A 32 -33.26 -20.06 -12.29
CA ALA A 32 -34.66 -19.88 -11.92
C ALA A 32 -34.86 -18.82 -10.82
N LEU A 33 -33.93 -18.72 -9.86
CA LEU A 33 -33.87 -17.62 -8.90
C LEU A 33 -33.54 -16.29 -9.58
N ASP A 34 -32.60 -16.30 -10.53
CA ASP A 34 -32.11 -15.13 -11.24
C ASP A 34 -33.15 -14.52 -12.20
N SER A 35 -33.93 -15.37 -12.87
CA SER A 35 -35.00 -14.94 -13.80
C SER A 35 -36.24 -14.38 -13.11
N ASN A 36 -36.44 -14.66 -11.82
CA ASN A 36 -37.55 -14.11 -11.02
C ASN A 36 -37.16 -12.84 -10.24
N LEU A 37 -35.86 -12.54 -10.14
CA LEU A 37 -35.36 -11.32 -9.53
C LEU A 37 -35.29 -10.21 -10.58
N ARG A 38 -36.34 -9.38 -10.65
CA ARG A 38 -36.34 -8.06 -11.33
C ARG A 38 -35.30 -7.07 -10.76
N GLY A 39 -34.42 -7.53 -9.87
CA GLY A 39 -33.44 -6.73 -9.15
C GLY A 39 -32.19 -6.35 -9.94
N HIS A 40 -31.86 -7.02 -11.06
CA HIS A 40 -30.60 -6.81 -11.82
C HIS A 40 -30.43 -5.44 -12.44
N VAL A 41 -31.54 -4.74 -12.70
CA VAL A 41 -31.52 -3.39 -13.28
C VAL A 41 -30.84 -2.42 -12.31
N TRP A 42 -31.04 -2.57 -11.01
CA TRP A 42 -30.47 -1.67 -10.00
C TRP A 42 -28.94 -1.80 -9.85
N PRO A 43 -28.36 -3.00 -9.71
CA PRO A 43 -26.90 -3.18 -9.76
C PRO A 43 -26.29 -2.73 -11.08
N ALA A 44 -26.90 -3.08 -12.22
CA ALA A 44 -26.39 -2.66 -13.53
C ALA A 44 -26.42 -1.13 -13.69
N ALA A 45 -27.51 -0.48 -13.29
CA ALA A 45 -27.60 0.98 -13.28
C ALA A 45 -26.60 1.62 -12.31
N THR A 46 -26.35 1.00 -11.16
CA THR A 46 -25.38 1.48 -10.15
C THR A 46 -23.95 1.40 -10.68
N VAL A 47 -23.59 0.27 -11.31
CA VAL A 47 -22.28 0.09 -11.96
C VAL A 47 -22.12 1.09 -13.11
N PHE A 48 -23.14 1.24 -13.96
CA PHE A 48 -23.11 2.19 -15.06
C PHE A 48 -22.97 3.64 -14.58
N LEU A 49 -23.72 4.04 -13.55
CA LEU A 49 -23.61 5.35 -12.94
C LEU A 49 -22.21 5.57 -12.34
N GLY A 50 -21.66 4.57 -11.65
CA GLY A 50 -20.30 4.63 -11.11
C GLY A 50 -19.26 4.84 -12.22
N LEU A 51 -19.31 4.04 -13.28
CA LEU A 51 -18.43 4.19 -14.45
C LEU A 51 -18.60 5.55 -15.14
N TRP A 52 -19.83 6.04 -15.26
CA TRP A 52 -20.11 7.36 -15.82
C TRP A 52 -19.51 8.47 -14.95
N VAL A 53 -19.68 8.43 -13.63
CA VAL A 53 -19.04 9.39 -12.69
C VAL A 53 -17.52 9.31 -12.79
N CYS A 54 -16.93 8.12 -12.85
CA CYS A 54 -15.49 7.93 -13.07
C CYS A 54 -15.02 8.57 -14.38
N GLY A 55 -15.72 8.31 -15.49
CA GLY A 55 -15.43 8.87 -16.81
C GLY A 55 -15.54 10.40 -16.87
N HIS A 56 -16.37 11.00 -16.03
CA HIS A 56 -16.51 12.45 -15.88
C HIS A 56 -15.61 13.06 -14.78
N GLY A 57 -14.52 12.38 -14.42
CA GLY A 57 -13.54 12.89 -13.46
C GLY A 57 -14.05 12.94 -12.02
N GLY A 58 -14.99 12.05 -11.68
CA GLY A 58 -15.57 11.95 -10.34
C GLY A 58 -16.67 12.98 -10.04
N ARG A 59 -17.22 13.64 -11.06
CA ARG A 59 -18.24 14.69 -10.90
C ARG A 59 -19.65 14.16 -11.17
N LEU A 60 -20.60 14.55 -10.33
CA LEU A 60 -22.03 14.29 -10.49
C LEU A 60 -22.80 15.59 -10.21
N ALA A 61 -23.61 16.05 -11.17
CA ALA A 61 -24.41 17.27 -11.06
C ALA A 61 -23.61 18.53 -10.61
N GLY A 62 -22.35 18.66 -11.05
CA GLY A 62 -21.48 19.79 -10.71
C GLY A 62 -20.71 19.65 -9.39
N ALA A 63 -21.07 18.70 -8.53
CA ALA A 63 -20.32 18.36 -7.32
C ALA A 63 -19.25 17.31 -7.62
N ARG A 64 -18.08 17.43 -6.98
CA ARG A 64 -17.04 16.39 -7.01
C ARG A 64 -17.37 15.34 -5.95
N VAL A 65 -17.88 14.20 -6.38
CA VAL A 65 -18.32 13.10 -5.51
C VAL A 65 -17.21 12.08 -5.29
N MET A 66 -16.25 12.00 -6.22
CA MET A 66 -15.08 11.15 -6.10
C MET A 66 -13.82 11.93 -6.47
N ASP A 67 -12.79 11.81 -5.64
CA ASP A 67 -11.53 12.51 -5.83
C ASP A 67 -10.36 11.59 -5.45
N ALA A 68 -9.42 11.42 -6.37
CA ALA A 68 -8.28 10.52 -6.24
C ALA A 68 -6.98 11.32 -6.02
N HIS A 69 -7.02 12.33 -5.17
CA HIS A 69 -5.83 13.06 -4.73
C HIS A 69 -5.39 12.59 -3.35
N PHE A 70 -4.11 12.78 -3.06
CA PHE A 70 -3.58 12.64 -1.71
C PHE A 70 -3.80 13.96 -0.96
N ASP A 71 -4.29 13.85 0.26
CA ASP A 71 -4.48 14.99 1.16
C ASP A 71 -3.12 15.52 1.65
N GLU A 72 -2.83 16.79 1.39
CA GLU A 72 -1.59 17.49 1.79
C GLU A 72 -1.40 17.56 3.30
N ALA A 73 -2.50 17.52 4.08
CA ALA A 73 -2.42 17.48 5.54
C ALA A 73 -1.99 16.09 6.06
N ARG A 74 -2.07 15.05 5.22
CA ARG A 74 -1.83 13.66 5.60
C ARG A 74 -0.58 13.07 4.94
N PHE A 75 -0.25 13.54 3.74
CA PHE A 75 0.86 13.09 2.93
C PHE A 75 1.85 14.22 2.60
N PRO A 76 3.15 13.92 2.55
CA PRO A 76 4.21 14.93 2.39
C PRO A 76 4.41 15.31 0.92
N LEU A 77 3.40 15.87 0.25
CA LEU A 77 3.42 16.13 -1.20
C LEU A 77 4.61 16.99 -1.62
N ALA A 78 4.72 18.20 -1.07
CA ALA A 78 5.76 19.16 -1.43
C ALA A 78 7.17 18.70 -1.02
N ALA A 79 7.29 18.00 0.11
CA ALA A 79 8.56 17.41 0.55
C ALA A 79 9.02 16.26 -0.36
N VAL A 80 8.09 15.44 -0.89
CA VAL A 80 8.41 14.41 -1.89
C VAL A 80 8.79 15.04 -3.23
N ASP A 81 8.11 16.10 -3.65
CA ASP A 81 8.51 16.86 -4.85
C ASP A 81 9.92 17.42 -4.71
N PHE A 82 10.30 17.87 -3.50
CA PHE A 82 11.66 18.30 -3.20
C PHE A 82 12.67 17.15 -3.32
N LEU A 83 12.37 15.98 -2.73
CA LEU A 83 13.24 14.79 -2.84
C LEU A 83 13.41 14.35 -4.29
N GLU A 84 12.33 14.32 -5.08
CA GLU A 84 12.37 13.96 -6.49
C GLU A 84 13.30 14.91 -7.28
N ARG A 85 13.15 16.23 -7.06
CA ARG A 85 14.02 17.26 -7.67
C ARG A 85 15.47 17.18 -7.19
N SER A 86 15.73 16.67 -5.99
CA SER A 86 17.11 16.50 -5.48
C SER A 86 17.90 15.47 -6.30
N GLY A 87 17.21 14.56 -7.01
CA GLY A 87 17.83 13.51 -7.81
C GLY A 87 18.56 12.45 -7.00
N THR A 88 18.34 12.38 -5.69
CA THR A 88 18.98 11.38 -4.82
C THR A 88 18.61 9.96 -5.23
N ARG A 89 19.58 9.06 -5.18
CA ARG A 89 19.40 7.62 -5.39
C ARG A 89 19.55 6.81 -4.11
N GLU A 90 19.91 7.49 -3.02
CA GLU A 90 20.10 6.86 -1.73
C GLU A 90 18.75 6.50 -1.09
N PRO A 91 18.69 5.43 -0.28
CA PRO A 91 17.47 5.08 0.45
C PRO A 91 17.02 6.20 1.39
N VAL A 92 15.72 6.44 1.42
CA VAL A 92 15.05 7.41 2.29
C VAL A 92 14.41 6.67 3.46
N PHE A 93 14.71 7.09 4.69
CA PHE A 93 13.91 6.74 5.85
C PHE A 93 12.65 7.61 5.90
N CYS A 94 11.50 7.00 6.16
CA CYS A 94 10.28 7.72 6.51
C CYS A 94 9.41 6.89 7.46
N PRO A 95 8.39 7.49 8.10
CA PRO A 95 7.31 6.72 8.67
C PRO A 95 6.69 5.77 7.64
N ASP A 96 6.48 4.52 8.02
CA ASP A 96 5.80 3.44 7.30
C ASP A 96 4.52 3.89 6.60
N ARG A 97 3.68 4.69 7.27
CA ARG A 97 2.43 5.25 6.71
C ARG A 97 2.65 6.10 5.44
N TRP A 98 3.86 6.62 5.22
CA TRP A 98 4.22 7.36 4.02
C TRP A 98 4.97 6.49 3.00
N GLY A 99 5.46 5.30 3.40
CA GLY A 99 6.32 4.47 2.57
C GLY A 99 5.69 4.08 1.24
N GLY A 100 4.42 3.63 1.24
CA GLY A 100 3.71 3.32 0.00
C GLY A 100 3.57 4.52 -0.95
N TYR A 101 3.34 5.72 -0.40
CA TYR A 101 3.26 6.95 -1.17
C TYR A 101 4.61 7.35 -1.77
N LEU A 102 5.70 7.25 -1.00
CA LEU A 102 7.05 7.52 -1.50
C LEU A 102 7.47 6.49 -2.57
N ILE A 103 7.12 5.21 -2.40
CA ILE A 103 7.37 4.18 -3.42
C ILE A 103 6.64 4.54 -4.72
N TYR A 104 5.35 4.90 -4.63
CA TYR A 104 4.57 5.33 -5.80
C TYR A 104 5.20 6.50 -6.55
N ARG A 105 5.77 7.47 -5.82
CA ARG A 105 6.33 8.69 -6.38
C ARG A 105 7.77 8.57 -6.88
N LEU A 106 8.61 7.77 -6.21
CA LEU A 106 10.07 7.84 -6.36
C LEU A 106 10.71 6.56 -6.94
N TYR A 107 9.98 5.44 -6.99
CA TYR A 107 10.52 4.20 -7.55
C TYR A 107 10.57 4.25 -9.08
N PRO A 108 11.62 3.71 -9.74
CA PRO A 108 12.76 2.97 -9.19
C PRO A 108 13.97 3.81 -8.74
N GLN A 109 13.95 5.13 -8.93
CA GLN A 109 15.11 6.01 -8.78
C GLN A 109 15.58 6.12 -7.33
N THR A 110 14.65 6.27 -6.39
CA THR A 110 14.93 6.39 -4.96
C THR A 110 14.15 5.32 -4.20
N ARG A 111 14.82 4.60 -3.30
CA ARG A 111 14.20 3.54 -2.49
C ARG A 111 13.77 4.07 -1.14
N VAL A 112 12.80 3.40 -0.52
CA VAL A 112 12.36 3.68 0.85
C VAL A 112 12.83 2.55 1.76
N ALA A 113 13.27 2.88 2.97
CA ALA A 113 13.77 1.89 3.93
C ALA A 113 12.67 1.00 4.52
N VAL A 114 11.47 1.56 4.73
CA VAL A 114 10.32 0.90 5.35
C VAL A 114 9.01 1.41 4.76
N ASP A 115 8.03 0.53 4.63
CA ASP A 115 6.65 0.86 4.29
C ASP A 115 5.65 0.11 5.19
N ASP A 116 4.36 0.31 4.95
CA ASP A 116 3.26 -0.21 5.74
C ASP A 116 2.95 -1.69 5.52
N ARG A 117 3.71 -2.40 4.68
CA ARG A 117 3.59 -3.85 4.46
C ARG A 117 4.34 -4.63 5.54
N HIS A 118 3.90 -4.46 6.78
CA HIS A 118 4.55 -4.97 8.00
C HIS A 118 4.78 -6.49 8.02
N ASP A 119 3.95 -7.25 7.29
CA ASP A 119 4.04 -8.69 7.13
C ASP A 119 5.36 -9.16 6.50
N PHE A 120 6.07 -8.29 5.77
CA PHE A 120 7.36 -8.61 5.15
C PHE A 120 8.58 -8.37 6.05
N TYR A 121 8.43 -7.69 7.19
CA TYR A 121 9.56 -7.22 8.00
C TYR A 121 9.79 -8.04 9.27
N GLY A 122 8.72 -8.63 9.82
CA GLY A 122 8.78 -9.40 11.06
C GLY A 122 8.90 -8.53 12.33
N THR A 123 8.52 -9.13 13.46
CA THR A 123 8.32 -8.41 14.73
C THR A 123 9.57 -7.68 15.24
N GLU A 124 10.75 -8.31 15.17
CA GLU A 124 11.98 -7.69 15.69
C GLU A 124 12.45 -6.50 14.86
N PHE A 125 12.19 -6.49 13.55
CA PHE A 125 12.43 -5.28 12.75
C PHE A 125 11.47 -4.16 13.15
N LEU A 126 10.16 -4.46 13.25
CA LEU A 126 9.15 -3.45 13.57
C LEU A 126 9.38 -2.82 14.95
N LYS A 127 9.83 -3.58 15.95
CA LYS A 127 10.23 -3.03 17.26
C LYS A 127 11.37 -2.01 17.14
N ARG A 128 12.42 -2.33 16.36
CA ARG A 128 13.55 -1.42 16.13
C ARG A 128 13.10 -0.17 15.36
N TYR A 129 12.27 -0.33 14.35
CA TYR A 129 11.66 0.78 13.62
C TYR A 129 10.83 1.68 14.55
N LEU A 130 9.97 1.12 15.41
CA LEU A 130 9.18 1.91 16.37
C LEU A 130 10.06 2.63 17.39
N LYS A 131 11.12 1.98 17.88
CA LYS A 131 12.13 2.62 18.75
C LYS A 131 12.70 3.89 18.11
N ILE A 132 13.00 3.83 16.80
CA ILE A 132 13.47 4.97 16.02
C ILE A 132 12.40 6.06 15.91
N VAL A 133 11.20 5.70 15.46
CA VAL A 133 10.10 6.66 15.26
C VAL A 133 9.75 7.39 16.56
N HIS A 134 9.82 6.70 17.70
CA HIS A 134 9.53 7.28 19.01
C HIS A 134 10.72 8.00 19.66
N GLY A 135 11.93 7.86 19.12
CA GLY A 135 13.12 8.43 19.74
C GLY A 135 13.44 7.81 21.10
N GLU A 136 13.19 6.52 21.25
CA GLU A 136 13.46 5.77 22.49
C GLU A 136 14.97 5.59 22.73
N PRO A 137 15.42 5.31 23.97
CA PRO A 137 16.83 5.09 24.25
C PRO A 137 17.50 4.05 23.33
N GLY A 138 18.62 4.45 22.71
CA GLY A 138 19.37 3.64 21.75
C GLY A 138 18.80 3.67 20.33
N TRP A 139 17.90 4.59 20.00
CA TRP A 139 17.37 4.76 18.66
C TRP A 139 18.46 5.05 17.63
N GLU A 140 19.50 5.80 17.99
CA GLU A 140 20.59 6.18 17.08
C GLU A 140 21.29 4.96 16.49
N SER A 141 21.55 3.95 17.33
CA SER A 141 22.23 2.72 16.91
C SER A 141 21.36 1.89 15.96
N GLU A 142 20.05 1.82 16.22
CA GLU A 142 19.12 1.14 15.30
C GLU A 142 19.00 1.90 13.98
N PHE A 143 18.98 3.24 14.05
CA PHE A 143 18.84 4.12 12.90
C PHE A 143 20.04 4.03 11.97
N GLU A 144 21.26 4.03 12.52
CA GLU A 144 22.50 3.76 11.77
C GLU A 144 22.46 2.41 11.05
N GLY A 145 21.86 1.40 11.67
CA GLY A 145 21.69 0.06 11.09
C GLY A 145 20.84 0.05 9.82
N MET A 146 19.99 1.06 9.59
CA MET A 146 19.14 1.14 8.39
C MET A 146 19.89 1.57 7.12
N ARG A 147 21.08 2.20 7.26
CA ARG A 147 21.91 2.66 6.12
C ARG A 147 21.13 3.50 5.11
N VAL A 148 20.45 4.53 5.60
CA VAL A 148 19.72 5.49 4.78
C VAL A 148 20.58 6.71 4.47
N GLY A 149 20.43 7.27 3.27
CA GLY A 149 21.12 8.51 2.90
C GLY A 149 20.28 9.75 3.12
N TRP A 150 18.96 9.62 3.27
CA TRP A 150 18.04 10.73 3.49
C TRP A 150 16.97 10.35 4.50
N VAL A 151 16.41 11.36 5.15
CA VAL A 151 15.38 11.18 6.18
C VAL A 151 14.23 12.11 5.91
N MET A 152 13.01 11.60 5.93
CA MET A 152 11.79 12.40 5.85
C MET A 152 10.90 12.03 7.03
N VAL A 153 10.62 13.00 7.90
CA VAL A 153 9.86 12.78 9.14
C VAL A 153 8.78 13.85 9.32
N PRO A 154 7.71 13.59 10.11
CA PRO A 154 6.68 14.58 10.35
C PRO A 154 7.25 15.83 11.01
N ALA A 155 6.80 17.01 10.57
CA ALA A 155 7.39 18.28 11.00
C ALA A 155 7.35 18.47 12.52
N GLN A 156 6.33 17.93 13.19
CA GLN A 156 6.14 17.94 14.64
C GLN A 156 6.22 16.51 15.16
N SER A 157 7.44 15.96 15.25
CA SER A 157 7.70 14.64 15.84
C SER A 157 8.94 14.67 16.73
N THR A 158 8.99 13.77 17.72
CA THR A 158 10.17 13.60 18.60
C THR A 158 11.43 13.37 17.78
N LEU A 159 11.34 12.53 16.75
CA LEU A 159 12.47 12.21 15.88
C LEU A 159 13.00 13.44 15.12
N THR A 160 12.14 14.37 14.73
CA THR A 160 12.57 15.65 14.12
C THR A 160 13.45 16.45 15.07
N SER A 161 13.02 16.64 16.32
CA SER A 161 13.81 17.35 17.32
C SER A 161 15.15 16.65 17.59
N LEU A 162 15.14 15.32 17.69
CA LEU A 162 16.36 14.55 17.93
C LEU A 162 17.36 14.65 16.77
N LEU A 163 16.89 14.60 15.52
CA LEU A 163 17.73 14.71 14.32
C LEU A 163 18.38 16.09 14.19
N GLU A 164 17.68 17.15 14.57
CA GLU A 164 18.23 18.52 14.57
C GLU A 164 19.36 18.69 15.60
N GLU A 165 19.29 17.99 16.73
CA GLU A 165 20.32 18.01 17.78
C GLU A 165 21.53 17.10 17.46
N THR A 166 21.40 16.11 16.56
CA THR A 166 22.47 15.11 16.36
C THR A 166 23.67 15.64 15.56
N HIS A 167 23.62 16.86 15.00
CA HIS A 167 24.62 17.49 14.12
C HIS A 167 25.07 16.67 12.87
N ARG A 168 24.59 15.45 12.69
CA ARG A 168 24.89 14.56 11.56
C ARG A 168 24.00 14.76 10.36
N TRP A 169 22.92 15.50 10.54
CA TRP A 169 21.86 15.71 9.57
C TRP A 169 21.61 17.21 9.41
N ASP A 170 21.57 17.69 8.17
CA ASP A 170 21.19 19.05 7.83
C ASP A 170 19.75 19.07 7.34
N VAL A 171 18.95 20.04 7.81
CA VAL A 171 17.62 20.29 7.24
C VAL A 171 17.77 20.77 5.80
N ALA A 172 17.25 19.97 4.87
CA ALA A 172 17.27 20.26 3.44
C ALA A 172 15.96 20.90 2.95
N TYR A 173 14.84 20.54 3.61
CA TYR A 173 13.51 21.09 3.34
C TYR A 173 12.63 20.98 4.61
N ARG A 174 11.69 21.91 4.77
CA ARG A 174 10.70 21.91 5.86
C ARG A 174 9.42 22.59 5.41
N ASP A 175 8.28 21.97 5.69
CA ASP A 175 6.95 22.57 5.68
C ASP A 175 6.16 22.15 6.93
N ASP A 176 4.86 22.43 6.93
CA ASP A 176 3.97 22.11 8.06
C ASP A 176 3.73 20.60 8.24
N THR A 177 3.95 19.79 7.20
CA THR A 177 3.68 18.35 7.18
C THR A 177 4.95 17.55 7.45
N ALA A 178 6.08 17.90 6.83
CA ALA A 178 7.31 17.12 6.86
C ALA A 178 8.59 17.95 6.87
N VAL A 179 9.64 17.33 7.39
CA VAL A 179 11.03 17.81 7.33
C VAL A 179 11.86 16.75 6.62
N VAL A 180 12.67 17.21 5.66
CA VAL A 180 13.62 16.37 4.94
C VAL A 180 15.02 16.73 5.40
N PHE A 181 15.76 15.73 5.85
CA PHE A 181 17.15 15.82 6.23
C PHE A 181 18.04 15.14 5.19
N ARG A 182 19.22 15.75 4.98
CA ARG A 182 20.33 15.19 4.21
C ARG A 182 21.54 14.99 5.12
N PRO A 183 22.54 14.19 4.73
CA PRO A 183 23.75 14.03 5.52
C PRO A 183 24.43 15.39 5.73
N GLY A 184 24.78 15.67 6.98
CA GLY A 184 25.48 16.89 7.38
C GLY A 184 26.88 16.96 6.78
N ARG A 185 27.38 18.17 6.54
CA ARG A 185 28.72 18.40 5.99
C ARG A 185 29.80 17.90 6.96
N GLY A 186 30.26 16.67 6.77
CA GLY A 186 31.29 16.03 7.61
C GLY A 186 30.97 14.59 8.03
N SER A 187 29.73 14.12 7.79
CA SER A 187 29.38 12.71 7.99
C SER A 187 30.00 11.86 6.87
N PRO A 188 30.71 10.75 7.19
CA PRO A 188 31.18 9.82 6.16
C PRO A 188 29.98 9.20 5.41
N PRO A 189 30.15 8.87 4.11
CA PRO A 189 29.11 8.24 3.30
C PRO A 189 28.74 6.84 3.80
#